data_AF-G9L1M7-F1
#
_entry.id   AF-G9L1M7-F1
#
_cell.length_a   1.000
_cell.length_b   1.000
_cell.length_c   1.000
_cell.angle_alpha   90.00
_cell.angle_beta   90.00
_cell.angle_gamma   90.00
#
_symmetry.space_group_name_H-M   'P 1'
#
loop_
_entity.id
_entity.type
_entity.pdbx_description
1 polymer ?
#
loop_
_entity_poly.entity_id
_entity_poly.type
_entity_poly.pdbx_seq_one_letter_code
_entity_poly.pdbx_strand_id
1 'polypeptide(L)'
;GSPPRSGTATVRVVVVDTNDNSPEFEQPFYEVKIPENSLLGSLIVTVSASDLDSGKNGEISYSFSHASEDIRKTFEINQKSGEVILTA
;
A
#
# COMPACT_ATOMS: atom_id res chain seq x y z
N GLY A 1 40.51 -43.43 -7.18
CA GLY A 1 40.35 -44.84 -6.78
C GLY A 1 39.50 -45.54 -7.81
N SER A 2 39.86 -46.78 -8.16
CA SER A 2 39.09 -47.63 -9.06
C SER A 2 38.36 -48.66 -8.17
N PRO A 3 37.02 -48.60 -8.03
CA PRO A 3 36.07 -47.85 -8.85
C PRO A 3 35.80 -46.42 -8.34
N PRO A 4 35.39 -45.49 -9.23
CA PRO A 4 34.97 -44.15 -8.84
C PRO A 4 33.64 -44.20 -8.08
N ARG A 5 33.52 -43.39 -7.02
CA ARG A 5 32.25 -43.17 -6.31
C ARG A 5 31.67 -41.85 -6.78
N SER A 6 30.46 -41.89 -7.32
CA SER A 6 29.65 -40.70 -7.55
C SER A 6 28.50 -40.67 -6.53
N GLY A 7 28.05 -39.47 -6.20
CA GLY A 7 26.88 -39.23 -5.36
C GLY A 7 26.20 -37.96 -5.83
N THR A 8 24.87 -37.96 -5.81
CA THR A 8 24.04 -36.80 -6.13
C THR A 8 23.38 -36.31 -4.85
N ALA A 9 23.26 -34.99 -4.72
CA ALA A 9 22.53 -34.33 -3.65
C ALA A 9 21.51 -33.36 -4.25
N THR A 10 20.34 -33.25 -3.63
CA THR A 10 19.32 -32.28 -4.01
C THR A 10 19.53 -30.99 -3.24
N VAL A 11 19.67 -29.88 -3.96
CA VAL A 11 19.73 -28.53 -3.38
C VAL A 11 18.40 -27.84 -3.64
N ARG A 12 17.74 -27.38 -2.58
CA ARG A 12 16.54 -26.54 -2.69
C ARG A 12 16.95 -25.08 -2.62
N VAL A 13 16.80 -24.37 -3.73
CA VAL A 13 17.00 -22.92 -3.80
C VAL A 13 15.65 -22.24 -3.61
N VAL A 14 15.58 -21.28 -2.69
CA VAL A 14 14.41 -20.43 -2.45
C VAL A 14 14.83 -19.01 -2.76
N VAL A 15 14.14 -18.37 -3.70
CA VAL A 15 14.32 -16.93 -3.96
C VAL A 15 13.47 -16.18 -2.94
N VAL A 16 14.10 -15.26 -2.21
CA VAL A 16 13.42 -14.39 -1.24
C VAL A 16 13.20 -13.04 -1.90
N ASP A 17 12.00 -12.52 -1.72
CA ASP A 17 11.58 -11.22 -2.21
C ASP A 17 12.34 -10.08 -1.50
N THR A 18 12.68 -9.04 -2.25
CA THR A 18 13.29 -7.80 -1.74
C THR A 18 12.33 -6.66 -2.03
N ASN A 19 12.27 -5.64 -1.17
CA ASN A 19 11.44 -4.46 -1.40
C ASN A 19 12.08 -3.58 -2.48
N ASP A 20 11.77 -3.87 -3.75
CA ASP A 20 12.30 -3.17 -4.92
C ASP A 20 11.21 -2.56 -5.82
N ASN A 21 9.93 -2.78 -5.50
CA ASN A 21 8.81 -2.09 -6.09
C ASN A 21 8.33 -0.97 -5.15
N SER A 22 7.59 -0.01 -5.69
CA SER A 22 6.98 1.04 -4.88
C SER A 22 5.48 1.02 -5.10
N PRO A 23 4.66 1.37 -4.09
CA PRO A 23 3.23 1.36 -4.25
C PRO A 23 2.78 2.35 -5.33
N GLU A 24 1.97 1.88 -6.28
CA GLU A 24 1.37 2.71 -7.32
C GLU A 24 -0.13 2.87 -7.07
N PHE A 25 -0.63 4.11 -7.07
CA PHE A 25 -2.07 4.39 -6.99
C PHE A 25 -2.78 3.96 -8.28
N GLU A 26 -3.99 3.44 -8.16
CA GLU A 26 -4.81 3.02 -9.30
C GLU A 26 -5.19 4.19 -10.23
N GLN A 27 -5.26 5.41 -9.68
CA GLN A 27 -5.56 6.62 -10.42
C GLN A 27 -4.53 7.70 -10.12
N PRO A 28 -4.11 8.48 -11.14
CA PRO A 28 -3.18 9.59 -10.94
C PRO A 28 -3.83 10.76 -10.19
N PHE A 29 -5.16 10.88 -10.25
CA PHE A 29 -5.93 11.94 -9.59
C PHE A 29 -7.26 11.37 -9.09
N TYR A 30 -7.64 11.74 -7.87
CA TYR A 30 -8.94 11.46 -7.27
C TYR A 30 -9.68 12.80 -7.09
N GLU A 31 -10.78 13.01 -7.80
CA GLU A 31 -11.61 14.21 -7.70
C GLU A 31 -12.97 13.86 -7.12
N VAL A 32 -13.38 14.55 -6.05
CA VAL A 32 -14.68 14.35 -5.39
C VAL A 32 -15.31 15.71 -5.08
N LYS A 33 -16.63 15.78 -5.21
CA LYS A 33 -17.44 16.95 -4.83
C LYS A 33 -18.18 16.64 -3.55
N ILE A 34 -17.94 17.44 -2.52
CA ILE A 34 -18.50 17.23 -1.18
C ILE A 34 -19.55 18.33 -0.94
N PRO A 35 -20.81 17.99 -0.69
CA PRO A 35 -21.82 18.95 -0.25
C PRO A 35 -21.41 19.62 1.07
N GLU A 36 -21.62 20.93 1.20
CA GLU A 36 -21.30 21.68 2.42
C GLU A 36 -22.04 21.19 3.67
N ASN A 37 -23.18 20.52 3.48
CA ASN A 37 -24.01 19.96 4.54
C ASN A 37 -23.72 18.46 4.81
N SER A 38 -22.59 17.94 4.33
CA SER A 38 -22.17 16.57 4.59
C SER A 38 -21.94 16.35 6.09
N LEU A 39 -22.35 15.18 6.58
CA LEU A 39 -22.20 14.83 7.99
C LEU A 39 -20.74 14.50 8.31
N LEU A 40 -20.30 14.83 9.51
CA LEU A 40 -19.02 14.34 10.03
C LEU A 40 -19.03 12.80 10.08
N GLY A 41 -17.90 12.20 9.75
CA GLY A 41 -17.74 10.76 9.56
C GLY A 41 -18.18 10.25 8.18
N SER A 42 -18.64 11.12 7.27
CA SER A 42 -18.98 10.70 5.91
C SER A 42 -17.73 10.22 5.16
N LEU A 43 -17.85 9.06 4.52
CA LEU A 43 -16.85 8.55 3.57
C LEU A 43 -16.85 9.44 2.33
N ILE A 44 -15.69 10.02 2.01
CA ILE A 44 -15.50 10.90 0.86
C ILE A 44 -15.02 10.09 -0.34
N VAL A 45 -13.95 9.32 -0.16
CA VAL A 45 -13.33 8.50 -1.19
C VAL A 45 -12.53 7.38 -0.56
N THR A 46 -12.37 6.27 -1.28
CA THR A 46 -11.39 5.25 -0.95
C THR A 46 -10.30 5.29 -2.02
N VAL A 47 -9.07 5.60 -1.60
CA VAL A 47 -7.91 5.50 -2.48
C VAL A 47 -7.34 4.09 -2.41
N SER A 48 -6.82 3.61 -3.54
CA SER A 48 -6.25 2.26 -3.64
C SER A 48 -4.92 2.34 -4.36
N ALA A 49 -3.98 1.53 -3.89
CA ALA A 49 -2.65 1.41 -4.46
C ALA A 49 -2.24 -0.06 -4.42
N SER A 50 -1.38 -0.46 -5.35
CA SER A 50 -0.83 -1.81 -5.43
C SER A 50 0.69 -1.76 -5.46
N ASP A 51 1.30 -2.70 -4.75
CA ASP A 51 2.74 -2.97 -4.78
C ASP A 51 2.93 -4.42 -5.27
N LEU A 52 3.93 -4.64 -6.12
CA LEU A 52 4.19 -5.95 -6.73
C LEU A 52 5.07 -6.86 -5.85
N ASP A 53 5.59 -6.34 -4.75
CA ASP A 53 6.40 -7.09 -3.80
C ASP A 53 5.56 -8.05 -2.95
N SER A 54 6.20 -9.09 -2.43
CA SER A 54 5.53 -10.17 -1.70
C SER A 54 5.54 -9.99 -0.19
N GLY A 55 4.44 -10.40 0.46
CA GLY A 55 4.34 -10.41 1.91
C GLY A 55 4.43 -9.00 2.50
N LYS A 56 5.33 -8.80 3.46
CA LYS A 56 5.49 -7.49 4.14
C LYS A 56 6.04 -6.40 3.25
N ASN A 57 6.76 -6.75 2.18
CA ASN A 57 7.34 -5.76 1.28
C ASN A 57 6.23 -5.06 0.47
N GLY A 58 5.14 -5.77 0.17
CA GLY A 58 3.95 -5.20 -0.47
C GLY A 58 2.88 -4.66 0.49
N GLU A 59 3.16 -4.53 1.80
CA GLU A 59 2.22 -3.91 2.73
C GLU A 59 2.21 -2.38 2.56
N ILE A 60 1.02 -1.83 2.28
CA ILE A 60 0.83 -0.41 1.98
C ILE A 60 0.29 0.34 3.21
N SER A 61 0.80 1.54 3.44
CA SER A 61 0.28 2.49 4.43
C SER A 61 -0.02 3.84 3.81
N TYR A 62 -1.26 4.30 3.94
CA TYR A 62 -1.72 5.58 3.39
C TYR A 62 -1.50 6.76 4.35
N SER A 63 -1.14 7.92 3.80
CA SER A 63 -1.06 9.18 4.55
C SER A 63 -1.11 10.38 3.61
N PHE A 64 -1.51 11.55 4.12
CA PHE A 64 -1.42 12.80 3.36
C PHE A 64 0.00 13.36 3.35
N SER A 65 0.63 13.37 2.17
CA SER A 65 1.90 14.06 1.95
C SER A 65 1.66 15.57 1.77
N HIS A 66 2.46 16.42 2.43
CA HIS A 66 2.44 17.88 2.23
C HIS A 66 1.06 18.56 2.40
N ALA A 67 0.16 17.97 3.20
CA ALA A 67 -1.13 18.58 3.51
C ALA A 67 -1.00 19.77 4.46
N SER A 68 -1.78 20.83 4.22
CA SER A 68 -1.92 21.96 5.14
C SER A 68 -2.54 21.50 6.47
N GLU A 69 -2.39 22.34 7.51
CA GLU A 69 -2.97 22.06 8.81
C GLU A 69 -4.51 21.98 8.75
N ASP A 70 -5.14 22.77 7.89
CA ASP A 70 -6.59 22.73 7.66
C ASP A 70 -7.03 21.39 7.07
N ILE A 71 -6.33 20.88 6.04
CA ILE A 71 -6.62 19.57 5.46
C ILE A 71 -6.53 18.47 6.52
N ARG A 72 -5.51 18.53 7.39
CA ARG A 72 -5.29 17.55 8.47
C ARG A 72 -6.34 17.63 9.60
N LYS A 73 -7.08 18.74 9.70
CA LYS A 73 -8.18 18.91 10.67
C LYS A 73 -9.53 18.53 10.06
N THR A 74 -9.70 18.72 8.76
CA THR A 74 -10.95 18.47 8.04
C THR A 74 -11.04 17.02 7.55
N PHE A 75 -9.94 16.40 7.14
CA PHE A 75 -9.95 15.05 6.57
C PHE A 75 -9.01 14.11 7.31
N GLU A 76 -9.47 12.87 7.49
CA GLU A 76 -8.66 11.78 8.00
C GLU A 76 -8.58 10.67 6.95
N ILE A 77 -7.41 10.05 6.81
CA ILE A 77 -7.21 8.88 5.95
C ILE A 77 -6.86 7.66 6.79
N ASN A 78 -7.59 6.57 6.59
CA ASN A 78 -7.26 5.30 7.21
C ASN A 78 -5.99 4.74 6.57
N GLN A 79 -4.98 4.49 7.41
CA GLN A 79 -3.67 4.03 6.96
C GLN A 79 -3.69 2.68 6.25
N LYS A 80 -4.68 1.81 6.51
CA LYS A 80 -4.75 0.46 5.93
C LYS A 80 -5.76 0.34 4.80
N SER A 81 -6.93 0.96 4.94
CA SER A 81 -8.00 0.85 3.93
C SER A 81 -7.95 1.93 2.86
N GLY A 82 -7.22 3.02 3.07
CA GLY A 82 -7.22 4.16 2.16
C GLY A 82 -8.52 4.97 2.15
N GLU A 83 -9.42 4.70 3.10
CA GLU A 83 -10.67 5.47 3.26
C GLU A 83 -10.37 6.87 3.77
N VAL A 84 -10.86 7.87 3.06
CA VAL A 84 -10.81 9.28 3.46
C VAL A 84 -12.18 9.70 3.98
N ILE A 85 -12.22 10.19 5.21
CA ILE A 85 -13.44 10.63 5.88
C ILE A 85 -13.41 12.11 6.22
N LEU A 86 -14.60 12.72 6.31
CA LEU A 86 -14.77 14.08 6.82
C LEU A 86 -14.77 14.08 8.35
N THR A 87 -13.99 14.95 8.97
CA THR A 87 -13.81 15.01 10.44
C THR A 87 -14.09 16.39 11.04
N ALA A 88 -14.09 17.46 10.23
CA ALA A 88 -14.51 18.80 10.64
C ALA A 88 -15.24 19.54 9.51
#